data_AF-A0A4Q5ZZ47-F1
#
_entry.id   AF-A0A4Q5ZZ47-F1
#
_cell.length_a   1.000
_cell.length_b   1.000
_cell.length_c   1.000
_cell.angle_alpha   90.00
_cell.angle_beta   90.00
_cell.angle_gamma   90.00
#
_symmetry.space_group_name_H-M   'P 1'
#
loop_
_entity.id
_entity.type
_entity.pdbx_description
1 polymer ?
#
loop_
_entity_poly.entity_id
_entity_poly.type
_entity_poly.pdbx_seq_one_letter_code
_entity_poly.pdbx_strand_id
1 'polypeptide(L)'
;MVKKYILYGALLAAATLALQLMQYKMVILNRSLELYGVALALIFAAIGIYAGKKLTRPKQLIVEKVITVMQEIPTADILPPDENLLKVYNISKREHEILELIAKGYSNQQIADEAFIALSTVKTHTASRL
;
A
#
# COMPACT_ATOMS: atom_id res chain seq x y z
N MET A 1 -31.96 3.02 70.59
CA MET A 1 -32.26 1.91 69.65
C MET A 1 -31.72 2.17 68.24
N VAL A 2 -31.79 3.40 67.72
CA VAL A 2 -31.35 3.78 66.35
C VAL A 2 -29.88 3.43 66.02
N LYS A 3 -28.95 3.56 66.98
CA LYS A 3 -27.52 3.23 66.78
C LYS A 3 -27.26 1.78 66.34
N LYS A 4 -28.09 0.82 66.75
CA LYS A 4 -27.95 -0.59 66.35
C LYS A 4 -28.30 -0.77 64.86
N TYR A 5 -29.38 -0.14 64.40
CA TYR A 5 -29.79 -0.20 62.99
C TYR A 5 -28.77 0.48 62.07
N ILE A 6 -28.17 1.60 62.51
CA ILE A 6 -27.08 2.25 61.77
C ILE A 6 -25.86 1.33 61.65
N LEU A 7 -25.51 0.60 62.72
CA LEU A 7 -24.40 -0.35 62.70
C LEU A 7 -24.66 -1.50 61.71
N TYR A 8 -25.86 -2.08 61.71
CA TYR A 8 -26.23 -3.13 60.76
C TYR A 8 -26.27 -2.62 59.32
N GLY A 9 -26.75 -1.40 59.09
CA GLY A 9 -26.74 -0.76 57.77
C GLY A 9 -25.32 -0.53 57.26
N ALA A 10 -24.42 -0.03 58.11
CA ALA A 10 -23.01 0.17 57.76
C ALA A 10 -22.29 -1.15 57.49
N LEU A 11 -22.57 -2.19 58.30
CA LEU A 11 -22.03 -3.54 58.10
C LEU A 11 -22.49 -4.12 56.75
N LEU A 12 -23.77 -3.96 56.41
CA LEU A 12 -24.34 -4.47 55.18
C LEU A 12 -23.79 -3.69 53.96
N ALA A 13 -23.68 -2.37 54.05
CA ALA A 13 -23.03 -1.55 53.03
C ALA A 13 -21.57 -2.00 52.81
N ALA A 14 -20.79 -2.17 53.88
CA ALA A 14 -19.41 -2.65 53.79
C ALA A 14 -19.33 -4.05 53.15
N ALA A 15 -20.23 -4.97 53.51
CA ALA A 15 -20.30 -6.30 52.90
C ALA A 15 -20.63 -6.24 51.40
N THR A 16 -21.60 -5.42 50.99
CA THR A 16 -21.94 -5.25 49.57
C THR A 16 -20.78 -4.64 48.77
N LEU A 17 -20.08 -3.67 49.35
CA LEU A 17 -18.96 -3.00 48.71
C LEU A 17 -17.77 -3.96 48.56
N ALA A 18 -17.49 -4.78 49.58
CA ALA A 18 -16.49 -5.84 49.50
C ALA A 18 -16.82 -6.87 48.39
N LEU A 19 -18.09 -7.28 48.28
CA LEU A 19 -18.53 -8.18 47.20
C LEU A 19 -18.35 -7.57 45.81
N GLN A 20 -18.68 -6.28 45.63
CA GLN A 20 -18.46 -5.59 44.36
C GLN A 20 -16.97 -5.50 43.99
N LEU A 21 -16.09 -5.24 44.96
CA LEU A 21 -14.64 -5.19 44.72
C LEU A 21 -14.08 -6.56 44.31
N MET A 22 -14.56 -7.65 44.95
CA MET A 22 -14.19 -9.01 44.56
C MET A 22 -14.70 -9.37 43.17
N GLN A 23 -15.95 -9.03 42.84
CA GLN A 23 -16.50 -9.26 41.50
C GLN A 23 -15.74 -8.44 40.45
N TYR A 24 -15.43 -7.17 40.70
CA TYR A 24 -14.66 -6.33 39.79
C TYR A 24 -13.27 -6.93 39.52
N LYS A 25 -12.56 -7.33 40.58
CA LYS A 25 -11.25 -7.99 40.43
C LYS A 25 -11.36 -9.32 39.70
N MET A 26 -12.35 -10.16 40.01
CA MET A 26 -12.50 -11.47 39.38
C MET A 26 -12.95 -11.35 37.92
N VAL A 27 -13.83 -10.40 37.59
CA VAL A 27 -14.26 -10.15 36.21
C VAL A 27 -13.07 -9.67 35.38
N ILE A 28 -12.25 -8.74 35.90
CA ILE A 28 -11.04 -8.27 35.20
C ILE A 28 -9.94 -9.33 35.15
N LEU A 29 -9.76 -10.15 36.19
CA LEU A 29 -8.67 -11.12 36.27
C LEU A 29 -8.99 -12.44 35.55
N ASN A 30 -10.21 -12.96 35.69
CA ASN A 30 -10.66 -14.23 35.09
C ASN A 30 -10.98 -14.07 33.59
N ARG A 31 -11.53 -12.92 33.19
CA ARG A 31 -11.82 -12.58 31.79
C ARG A 31 -10.76 -11.64 31.19
N SER A 32 -9.60 -11.54 31.86
CA SER A 32 -8.47 -10.69 31.46
C SER A 32 -8.11 -10.89 29.98
N LEU A 33 -7.95 -12.14 29.55
CA LEU A 33 -7.59 -12.49 28.18
C LEU A 33 -8.60 -11.99 27.14
N GLU A 34 -9.90 -12.07 27.41
CA GLU A 34 -10.92 -11.58 26.48
C GLU A 34 -10.95 -10.05 26.43
N LEU A 35 -10.87 -9.37 27.59
CA LEU A 35 -10.87 -7.91 27.65
C LEU A 35 -9.61 -7.31 27.02
N TYR A 36 -8.43 -7.87 27.31
CA TYR A 36 -7.18 -7.47 26.66
C TYR A 36 -7.21 -7.82 25.16
N GLY A 37 -7.76 -8.96 24.77
CA GLY A 37 -7.92 -9.35 23.38
C GLY A 37 -8.80 -8.40 22.59
N VAL A 38 -9.94 -7.98 23.14
CA VAL A 38 -10.84 -6.98 22.53
C VAL A 38 -10.16 -5.61 22.43
N ALA A 39 -9.49 -5.16 23.50
CA ALA A 39 -8.76 -3.90 23.48
C ALA A 39 -7.64 -3.90 22.42
N LEU A 40 -6.87 -4.98 22.36
CA LEU A 40 -5.83 -5.18 21.37
C LEU A 40 -6.42 -5.21 19.95
N ALA A 41 -7.51 -5.94 19.74
CA ALA A 41 -8.20 -6.00 18.46
C ALA A 41 -8.68 -4.61 17.99
N LEU A 42 -9.23 -3.78 18.88
CA LEU A 42 -9.62 -2.40 18.53
C LEU A 42 -8.42 -1.54 18.13
N ILE A 43 -7.31 -1.64 18.86
CA ILE A 43 -6.07 -0.91 18.55
C ILE A 43 -5.55 -1.34 17.17
N PHE A 44 -5.41 -2.64 16.93
CA PHE A 44 -4.93 -3.17 15.65
C PHE A 44 -5.89 -2.87 14.50
N ALA A 45 -7.20 -2.93 14.71
CA ALA A 45 -8.19 -2.55 13.71
C ALA A 45 -8.08 -1.07 13.36
N ALA A 46 -7.95 -0.18 14.34
CA ALA A 46 -7.78 1.26 14.11
C ALA A 46 -6.48 1.55 13.33
N ILE A 47 -5.36 0.93 13.73
CA ILE A 47 -4.07 1.05 13.04
C ILE A 47 -4.17 0.50 11.63
N GLY A 48 -4.78 -0.68 11.45
CA GLY A 48 -4.95 -1.33 10.15
C GLY A 48 -5.83 -0.52 9.20
N ILE A 49 -6.92 0.07 9.68
CA ILE A 49 -7.78 0.96 8.89
C ILE A 49 -7.02 2.23 8.52
N TYR A 50 -6.27 2.83 9.45
CA TYR A 50 -5.47 4.03 9.19
C TYR A 50 -4.35 3.77 8.18
N ALA A 51 -3.60 2.68 8.37
CA ALA A 51 -2.52 2.26 7.48
C ALA A 51 -3.07 1.83 6.11
N GLY A 52 -4.17 1.09 6.08
CA GLY A 52 -4.88 0.70 4.86
C GLY A 52 -5.33 1.92 4.08
N LYS A 53 -6.02 2.87 4.70
CA LYS A 53 -6.41 4.13 4.05
C LYS A 53 -5.21 4.93 3.53
N LYS A 54 -4.06 4.89 4.22
CA LYS A 54 -2.84 5.57 3.80
C LYS A 54 -2.13 4.87 2.63
N LEU A 55 -2.17 3.53 2.58
CA LEU A 55 -1.47 2.71 1.59
C LEU A 55 -2.31 2.42 0.35
N THR A 56 -3.63 2.31 0.49
CA THR A 56 -4.59 2.15 -0.61
C THR A 56 -4.97 3.50 -1.23
N ARG A 57 -4.08 4.51 -1.18
CA ARG A 57 -4.17 5.60 -2.15
C ARG A 57 -4.08 4.93 -3.52
N PRO A 58 -5.15 4.94 -4.33
CA PRO A 58 -5.06 4.37 -5.67
C PRO A 58 -4.00 5.20 -6.38
N LYS A 59 -2.82 4.60 -6.56
CA LYS A 59 -1.92 4.97 -7.63
C LYS A 59 -2.78 4.78 -8.86
N GLN A 60 -3.26 5.90 -9.40
CA GLN A 60 -4.10 5.94 -10.56
C GLN A 60 -3.39 5.10 -11.60
N LEU A 61 -3.92 3.89 -11.78
CA LEU A 61 -3.67 3.11 -12.96
C LEU A 61 -4.01 4.06 -14.09
N ILE A 62 -3.05 4.25 -14.97
CA ILE A 62 -3.20 4.85 -16.27
C ILE A 62 -4.25 3.97 -16.95
N VAL A 63 -5.52 4.25 -16.67
CA VAL A 63 -6.65 3.81 -17.46
C VAL A 63 -6.40 4.55 -18.76
N GLU A 64 -5.73 3.85 -19.68
CA GLU A 64 -6.32 3.56 -20.98
C GLU A 64 -7.33 4.63 -21.36
N LYS A 65 -6.81 5.83 -21.61
CA LYS A 65 -7.49 6.78 -22.46
C LYS A 65 -7.54 6.04 -23.77
N VAL A 66 -8.69 5.40 -24.00
CA VAL A 66 -9.19 5.02 -25.31
C VAL A 66 -8.79 6.16 -26.23
N ILE A 67 -7.68 5.99 -26.92
CA ILE A 67 -7.43 6.72 -28.13
C ILE A 67 -8.51 6.12 -29.01
N THR A 68 -9.64 6.83 -29.08
CA THR A 68 -10.55 6.71 -30.20
C THR A 68 -9.66 6.87 -31.42
N VAL A 69 -9.30 5.75 -32.02
CA VAL A 69 -8.68 5.64 -33.34
C VAL A 69 -9.76 6.08 -34.31
N MET A 70 -9.94 7.40 -34.41
CA MET A 70 -10.52 8.10 -35.54
C MET A 70 -9.81 9.44 -35.62
N GLN A 71 -8.52 9.41 -35.95
CA GLN A 71 -7.94 10.54 -36.66
C GLN A 71 -7.12 9.98 -37.81
N GLU A 72 -7.71 10.20 -38.98
CA GLU A 72 -7.25 10.02 -40.34
C GLU A 72 -5.74 9.90 -40.47
N ILE A 73 -5.32 8.85 -41.17
CA ILE A 73 -4.00 8.64 -41.73
C ILE A 73 -3.58 9.90 -42.51
N PRO A 74 -2.55 10.65 -42.11
CA PRO A 74 -1.74 11.40 -43.05
C PRO A 74 -0.55 10.51 -43.37
N THR A 75 -0.65 9.85 -44.51
CA THR A 75 0.50 9.37 -45.25
C THR A 75 1.53 10.50 -45.33
N ALA A 76 2.81 10.14 -45.23
CA ALA A 76 3.97 10.97 -45.50
C ALA A 76 4.32 12.00 -44.41
N ASP A 77 5.31 11.65 -43.59
CA ASP A 77 6.66 12.21 -43.69
C ASP A 77 7.40 12.08 -42.35
N ILE A 78 8.48 11.27 -42.37
CA ILE A 78 9.75 11.52 -41.68
C ILE A 78 9.71 12.65 -40.62
N LEU A 79 9.17 12.36 -39.44
CA LEU A 79 9.33 13.23 -38.29
C LEU A 79 10.68 12.89 -37.64
N PRO A 80 11.64 13.82 -37.61
CA PRO A 80 12.92 13.61 -36.92
C PRO A 80 12.65 13.39 -35.43
N PRO A 81 13.47 12.60 -34.74
CA PRO A 81 13.26 12.30 -33.32
C PRO A 81 13.22 13.62 -32.55
N ASP A 82 12.08 13.90 -31.93
CA ASP A 82 11.86 15.07 -31.08
C ASP A 82 12.88 15.01 -29.92
N GLU A 83 14.00 15.71 -30.08
CA GLU A 83 15.06 15.82 -29.07
C GLU A 83 14.52 16.36 -27.73
N ASN A 84 13.35 17.02 -27.76
CA ASN A 84 12.65 17.53 -26.59
C ASN A 84 11.98 16.43 -25.74
N LEU A 85 11.49 15.33 -26.35
CA LEU A 85 10.89 14.23 -25.58
C LEU A 85 11.95 13.41 -24.83
N LEU A 86 13.15 13.28 -25.41
CA LEU A 86 14.28 12.59 -24.77
C LEU A 86 14.71 13.27 -23.45
N LYS A 87 14.63 14.61 -23.38
CA LYS A 87 14.96 15.38 -22.17
C LYS A 87 13.91 15.24 -21.08
N VAL A 88 12.62 15.16 -21.44
CA VAL A 88 11.52 15.00 -20.47
C VAL A 88 11.62 13.66 -19.73
N TYR A 89 11.99 12.59 -20.43
CA TYR A 89 12.16 11.26 -19.84
C TYR A 89 13.61 10.95 -19.43
N ASN A 90 14.53 11.91 -19.60
CA ASN A 90 15.97 11.78 -19.35
C ASN A 90 16.59 10.56 -20.07
N ILE A 91 16.03 10.13 -21.20
CA ILE A 91 16.41 8.92 -21.97
C ILE A 91 17.66 9.20 -22.80
N SER A 92 18.68 8.38 -22.63
CA SER A 92 19.89 8.48 -23.45
C SER A 92 19.59 8.00 -24.87
N LYS A 93 20.33 8.50 -25.86
CA LYS A 93 20.17 8.09 -27.26
C LYS A 93 20.18 6.56 -27.44
N ARG A 94 21.01 5.84 -26.67
CA ARG A 94 21.08 4.38 -26.73
C ARG A 94 19.89 3.67 -26.09
N GLU A 95 19.29 4.28 -25.07
CA GLU A 95 18.10 3.71 -24.46
C GLU A 95 16.88 3.89 -25.37
N HIS A 96 16.84 4.98 -26.15
CA HIS A 96 15.83 5.18 -27.16
C HIS A 96 15.93 4.14 -28.29
N GLU A 97 17.13 3.87 -28.79
CA GLU A 97 17.36 2.82 -29.79
C GLU A 97 16.93 1.43 -29.30
N ILE A 98 17.29 1.09 -28.05
CA ILE A 98 16.85 -0.18 -27.44
C ILE A 98 15.33 -0.22 -27.33
N LEU A 99 14.68 0.88 -26.94
CA LEU A 99 13.22 0.96 -26.81
C LEU A 99 12.51 0.81 -28.16
N GLU A 100 13.09 1.33 -29.23
CA GLU A 100 12.57 1.15 -30.60
C GLU A 100 12.60 -0.32 -31.02
N LEU A 101 13.68 -1.04 -30.69
CA LEU A 101 13.79 -2.48 -30.96
C LEU A 101 12.83 -3.31 -30.10
N ILE A 102 12.59 -2.91 -28.84
CA ILE A 102 11.56 -3.54 -27.99
C ILE A 102 10.16 -3.32 -28.57
N ALA A 103 9.86 -2.11 -29.05
CA ALA A 103 8.57 -1.80 -29.67
C ALA A 103 8.33 -2.60 -30.96
N LYS A 104 9.41 -2.95 -31.69
CA LYS A 104 9.37 -3.86 -32.85
C LYS A 104 9.23 -5.34 -32.47
N GLY A 105 9.30 -5.71 -31.19
CA GLY A 105 9.09 -7.08 -30.70
C GLY A 105 10.33 -7.98 -30.73
N TYR A 106 11.53 -7.42 -30.82
CA TYR A 106 12.77 -8.19 -30.81
C TYR A 106 13.08 -8.80 -29.43
N SER A 107 13.68 -9.99 -29.42
CA SER A 107 14.20 -10.62 -28.20
C SER A 107 15.47 -9.93 -27.71
N ASN A 108 15.78 -10.04 -26.41
CA ASN A 108 16.99 -9.45 -25.83
C ASN A 108 18.31 -9.87 -26.52
N GLN A 109 18.32 -11.05 -27.14
CA GLN A 109 19.47 -11.52 -27.92
C GLN A 109 19.55 -10.81 -29.28
N GLN A 110 18.42 -10.68 -29.98
CA GLN A 110 18.37 -9.93 -31.24
C GLN A 110 18.65 -8.44 -31.05
N ILE A 111 18.21 -7.86 -29.93
CA ILE A 111 18.55 -6.46 -29.57
C ILE A 111 20.06 -6.31 -29.34
N ALA A 112 20.70 -7.30 -28.70
CA ALA A 112 22.15 -7.30 -28.48
C ALA A 112 22.91 -7.35 -29.81
N ASP A 113 22.43 -8.19 -30.74
CA ASP A 113 23.02 -8.36 -32.06
C ASP A 113 22.83 -7.09 -32.93
N GLU A 114 21.64 -6.50 -32.93
CA GLU A 114 21.31 -5.31 -33.74
C GLU A 114 21.95 -4.02 -33.19
N ALA A 115 21.99 -3.86 -31.86
CA ALA A 115 22.60 -2.70 -31.20
C ALA A 115 24.11 -2.86 -30.96
N PHE A 116 24.73 -3.97 -31.41
CA PHE A 116 26.15 -4.30 -31.25
C PHE A 116 26.66 -4.18 -29.81
N ILE A 117 25.86 -4.64 -28.84
CA ILE A 117 26.19 -4.60 -27.40
C ILE A 117 26.01 -5.97 -26.77
N ALA A 118 26.75 -6.25 -25.70
CA ALA A 118 26.61 -7.51 -24.99
C ALA A 118 25.20 -7.67 -24.42
N LEU A 119 24.67 -8.90 -24.44
CA LEU A 119 23.36 -9.24 -23.87
C LEU A 119 23.23 -8.86 -22.39
N SER A 120 24.33 -8.89 -21.63
CA SER A 120 24.39 -8.39 -20.25
C SER A 120 24.12 -6.89 -20.15
N THR A 121 24.62 -6.12 -21.10
CA THR A 121 24.42 -4.66 -21.21
C THR A 121 22.97 -4.35 -21.55
N VAL A 122 22.37 -5.06 -22.52
CA VAL A 122 20.94 -4.93 -22.84
C VAL A 122 20.08 -5.18 -21.59
N LYS A 123 20.31 -6.29 -20.88
CA LYS A 123 19.59 -6.63 -19.65
C LYS A 123 19.72 -5.56 -18.57
N THR A 124 20.89 -4.95 -18.45
CA THR A 124 21.15 -3.88 -17.47
C THR A 124 20.40 -2.60 -17.84
N HIS A 125 20.39 -2.21 -19.12
CA HIS A 125 19.62 -1.05 -19.58
C HIS A 125 18.12 -1.26 -19.46
N THR A 126 17.61 -2.46 -19.78
CA THR A 126 16.18 -2.76 -19.59
C THR A 126 15.80 -2.78 -18.12
N ALA A 127 16.61 -3.37 -17.23
CA ALA A 127 16.26 -3.50 -15.81
C ALA A 127 16.47 -2.23 -14.97
N SER A 128 17.34 -1.31 -15.41
CA SER A 128 17.62 -0.06 -14.70
C SER A 128 16.55 1.02 -14.93
N ARG A 129 15.78 0.92 -16.03
CA ARG A 129 14.84 1.97 -16.45
C ARG A 129 13.41 1.55 -16.77
N LEU A 130 13.12 0.25 -16.86
CA LEU A 130 11.74 -0.29 -16.83
C LEU A 130 11.42 -0.81 -15.43
#